data_AF-A0A659UE64-F1
#
_entry.id   AF-A0A659UE64-F1
#
_cell.length_a   1.000
_cell.length_b   1.000
_cell.length_c   1.000
_cell.angle_alpha   90.00
_cell.angle_beta   90.00
_cell.angle_gamma   90.00
#
_symmetry.space_group_name_H-M   'P 1'
#
loop_
_entity.id
_entity.type
_entity.pdbx_description
1 polymer ?
#
loop_
_entity_poly.entity_id
_entity_poly.type
_entity_poly.pdbx_seq_one_letter_code
_entity_poly.pdbx_strand_id
1 'polypeptide(L)'
;FTYRGPEGKAVSDAARARIAAIVIPPAWTNVWISPDPNGHIQATGRDQRGRKQYRYHPQWAEERDGAKYSSLIAFAQSLPDLRRRIDSDLRRRGLPLERVVAAVVWLLDNTIIRVGNAAYVR
;
A
#
# COMPACT_ATOMS: atom_id res chain seq x y z
N PHE A 1 -27.23 -14.62 2.77
CA PHE A 1 -26.51 -13.37 3.14
C PHE A 1 -27.39 -12.17 2.80
N THR A 2 -27.49 -11.15 3.66
CA THR A 2 -28.27 -9.93 3.41
C THR A 2 -27.38 -8.70 3.54
N TYR A 3 -27.38 -7.83 2.54
CA TYR A 3 -26.68 -6.54 2.61
C TYR A 3 -27.58 -5.49 3.25
N ARG A 4 -27.06 -4.77 4.24
CA ARG A 4 -27.74 -3.64 4.88
C ARG A 4 -26.92 -2.38 4.65
N GLY A 5 -27.58 -1.33 4.19
CA GLY A 5 -26.99 0.00 4.12
C GLY A 5 -26.83 0.62 5.53
N PRO A 6 -26.35 1.87 5.61
CA PRO A 6 -26.39 2.65 6.83
C PRO A 6 -27.81 2.62 7.42
N GLU A 7 -27.92 2.51 8.75
CA GLU A 7 -29.21 2.44 9.48
C GLU A 7 -30.07 1.20 9.17
N GLY A 8 -29.51 0.16 8.58
CA GLY A 8 -30.24 -1.09 8.34
C GLY A 8 -31.13 -1.09 7.09
N LYS A 9 -31.07 -0.02 6.28
CA LYS A 9 -31.86 0.15 5.05
C LYS A 9 -31.56 -0.94 4.03
N ALA A 10 -32.59 -1.32 3.27
CA ALA A 10 -32.44 -2.26 2.16
C ALA A 10 -31.53 -1.65 1.08
N VAL A 11 -30.58 -2.45 0.60
CA VAL A 11 -29.71 -2.09 -0.53
C VAL A 11 -30.52 -2.24 -1.82
N SER A 12 -30.29 -1.39 -2.84
CA SER A 12 -30.97 -1.50 -4.14
C SER A 12 -30.44 -2.70 -4.94
N ASP A 13 -31.19 -3.17 -5.95
CA ASP A 13 -30.73 -4.26 -6.83
C ASP A 13 -29.47 -3.88 -7.62
N ALA A 14 -29.39 -2.64 -8.08
CA ALA A 14 -28.19 -2.11 -8.73
C ALA A 14 -26.97 -2.18 -7.81
N ALA A 15 -27.13 -1.81 -6.53
CA ALA A 15 -26.05 -1.92 -5.56
C ALA A 15 -25.71 -3.39 -5.23
N ARG A 16 -26.69 -4.30 -5.16
CA ARG A 16 -26.44 -5.75 -5.00
C ARG A 16 -25.61 -6.32 -6.15
N ALA A 17 -25.98 -5.98 -7.39
CA ALA A 17 -25.25 -6.43 -8.59
C ALA A 17 -23.80 -5.93 -8.58
N ARG A 18 -23.59 -4.64 -8.24
CA ARG A 18 -22.23 -4.08 -8.08
C ARG A 18 -21.44 -4.81 -7.00
N ILE A 19 -22.04 -5.05 -5.82
CA ILE A 19 -21.37 -5.74 -4.72
C ILE A 19 -20.93 -7.15 -5.13
N ALA A 20 -21.78 -7.88 -5.85
CA ALA A 20 -21.42 -9.20 -6.37
C ALA A 20 -20.21 -9.15 -7.32
N ALA A 21 -20.12 -8.10 -8.15
CA ALA A 21 -19.00 -7.88 -9.06
C ALA A 21 -17.66 -7.53 -8.37
N ILE A 22 -17.66 -7.10 -7.10
CA ILE A 22 -16.42 -6.84 -6.34
C ILE A 22 -15.66 -8.15 -6.01
N VAL A 23 -16.35 -9.30 -6.02
CA VAL A 23 -15.79 -10.63 -5.70
C VAL A 23 -15.01 -10.61 -4.37
N ILE A 24 -15.73 -10.29 -3.29
CA ILE A 24 -15.19 -10.29 -1.94
C ILE A 24 -14.99 -11.75 -1.49
N PRO A 25 -13.76 -12.16 -1.10
CA PRO A 25 -13.53 -13.53 -0.67
C PRO A 25 -14.42 -13.91 0.52
N PRO A 26 -15.09 -15.07 0.49
CA PRO A 26 -16.05 -15.46 1.52
C PRO A 26 -15.41 -15.68 2.90
N ALA A 27 -14.09 -15.91 2.93
CA ALA A 27 -13.33 -16.07 4.17
C ALA A 27 -13.03 -14.73 4.89
N TRP A 28 -13.40 -13.59 4.32
CA TRP A 28 -13.17 -12.29 4.97
C TRP A 28 -14.20 -12.04 6.08
N THR A 29 -13.72 -11.52 7.19
CA THR A 29 -14.54 -11.06 8.33
C THR A 29 -14.50 -9.54 8.41
N ASN A 30 -15.42 -8.93 9.16
CA ASN A 30 -15.50 -7.47 9.35
C ASN A 30 -15.49 -6.71 8.01
N VAL A 31 -16.30 -7.19 7.05
CA VAL A 31 -16.35 -6.63 5.71
C VAL A 31 -17.06 -5.27 5.73
N TRP A 32 -16.41 -4.27 5.15
CA TRP A 32 -16.98 -2.97 4.83
C TRP A 32 -16.99 -2.79 3.32
N ILE A 33 -18.08 -2.25 2.76
CA ILE A 33 -18.25 -2.01 1.33
C ILE A 33 -18.59 -0.54 1.13
N SER A 34 -17.90 0.13 0.21
CA SER A 34 -18.16 1.52 -0.13
C SER A 34 -19.55 1.67 -0.73
N PRO A 35 -20.38 2.65 -0.29
CA PRO A 35 -21.64 2.97 -0.95
C PRO A 35 -21.40 3.65 -2.30
N ASP A 36 -20.28 4.35 -2.47
CA ASP A 36 -19.92 5.05 -3.70
C ASP A 36 -19.30 4.08 -4.72
N PRO A 37 -19.90 3.90 -5.91
CA PRO A 37 -19.34 3.08 -6.97
C PRO A 37 -17.99 3.60 -7.49
N ASN A 38 -17.71 4.90 -7.39
CA ASN A 38 -16.49 5.52 -7.90
C ASN A 38 -15.41 5.69 -6.81
N GLY A 39 -15.68 5.22 -5.59
CA GLY A 39 -14.69 5.26 -4.51
C GLY A 39 -13.46 4.41 -4.82
N HIS A 40 -12.26 4.98 -4.67
CA HIS A 40 -11.00 4.29 -4.94
C HIS A 40 -10.86 2.94 -4.20
N ILE A 41 -11.37 2.84 -2.96
CA ILE A 41 -11.55 1.56 -2.25
C ILE A 41 -13.02 1.15 -2.36
N GLN A 42 -13.26 -0.04 -2.91
CA GLN A 42 -14.60 -0.62 -3.06
C GLN A 42 -14.99 -1.48 -1.86
N ALA A 43 -14.05 -2.23 -1.27
CA ALA A 43 -14.31 -3.00 -0.06
C ALA A 43 -13.05 -3.18 0.78
N THR A 44 -13.25 -3.39 2.08
CA THR A 44 -12.20 -3.87 3.00
C THR A 44 -12.73 -5.02 3.83
N GLY A 45 -11.83 -5.84 4.36
CA GLY A 45 -12.17 -6.92 5.28
C GLY A 45 -10.93 -7.42 6.00
N ARG A 46 -11.07 -8.46 6.83
CA ARG A 46 -9.97 -9.15 7.50
C ARG A 46 -9.87 -10.57 7.01
N ASP A 47 -8.67 -11.00 6.60
CA ASP A 47 -8.44 -12.39 6.22
C ASP A 47 -8.38 -13.34 7.43
N GLN A 48 -8.18 -14.64 7.19
CA GLN A 48 -8.06 -15.67 8.22
C GLN A 48 -6.92 -15.43 9.22
N ARG A 49 -5.93 -14.59 8.87
CA ARG A 49 -4.82 -14.20 9.75
C ARG A 49 -5.08 -12.84 10.44
N GLY A 50 -6.29 -12.31 10.33
CA GLY A 50 -6.70 -11.02 10.91
C GLY A 50 -6.17 -9.79 10.18
N ARG A 51 -5.45 -9.96 9.07
CA ARG A 51 -4.83 -8.85 8.32
C ARG A 51 -5.90 -8.11 7.52
N LYS A 52 -5.84 -6.77 7.54
CA LYS A 52 -6.77 -5.95 6.75
C LYS A 52 -6.44 -6.08 5.26
N GLN A 53 -7.44 -6.47 4.48
CA GLN A 53 -7.39 -6.64 3.04
C GLN A 53 -8.27 -5.59 2.35
N TYR A 54 -7.94 -5.28 1.10
CA TYR A 54 -8.57 -4.22 0.31
C TYR A 54 -9.00 -4.76 -1.06
N ARG A 55 -10.13 -4.26 -1.57
CA ARG A 55 -10.54 -4.32 -2.97
C ARG A 55 -10.60 -2.89 -3.49
N TYR A 56 -9.82 -2.57 -4.52
CA TYR A 56 -9.80 -1.26 -5.15
C TYR A 56 -10.76 -1.22 -6.34
N HIS A 57 -11.17 -0.01 -6.74
CA HIS A 57 -11.85 0.19 -8.00
C HIS A 57 -10.94 -0.21 -9.17
N PRO A 58 -11.42 -0.88 -10.24
CA PRO A 58 -10.58 -1.31 -11.35
C PRO A 58 -9.78 -0.16 -11.99
N GLN A 59 -10.43 0.98 -12.24
CA GLN A 59 -9.77 2.16 -12.82
C GLN A 59 -8.75 2.82 -11.88
N TRP A 60 -8.85 2.59 -10.57
CA TRP A 60 -7.88 3.15 -9.62
C TRP A 60 -6.48 2.56 -9.82
N ALA A 61 -6.40 1.29 -10.23
CA ALA A 61 -5.11 0.67 -10.55
C ALA A 61 -4.46 1.37 -11.75
N GLU A 62 -5.23 1.62 -12.82
CA GLU A 62 -4.76 2.29 -14.04
C GLU A 62 -4.25 3.72 -13.77
N GLU A 63 -4.99 4.50 -12.98
CA GLU A 63 -4.58 5.86 -12.59
C GLU A 63 -3.31 5.87 -11.72
N ARG A 64 -3.18 4.90 -10.81
CA ARG A 64 -2.02 4.81 -9.91
C ARG A 64 -0.77 4.28 -10.61
N ASP A 65 -0.92 3.44 -11.62
CA ASP A 65 0.21 2.95 -12.40
C ASP A 65 0.90 4.09 -13.15
N GLY A 66 0.15 5.01 -13.76
CA GLY A 66 0.74 6.19 -14.43
C GLY A 66 1.57 7.08 -13.50
N ALA A 67 1.07 7.35 -12.29
CA ALA A 67 1.78 8.14 -11.28
C ALA A 67 3.04 7.44 -10.73
N LYS A 68 3.06 6.11 -10.72
CA LYS A 68 4.21 5.34 -10.25
C LYS A 68 5.42 5.55 -11.15
N TYR A 69 5.24 5.48 -12.47
CA TYR A 69 6.35 5.60 -13.43
C TYR A 69 6.88 7.02 -13.56
N SER A 70 6.02 8.03 -13.45
CA SER A 70 6.46 9.43 -13.55
C SER A 70 7.45 9.81 -12.43
N SER A 71 7.26 9.27 -11.22
CA SER A 71 8.16 9.53 -10.09
C SER A 71 9.55 8.92 -10.25
N LEU A 72 9.71 7.88 -11.07
CA LEU A 72 10.98 7.17 -11.25
C LEU A 72 12.05 8.03 -11.92
N ILE A 73 11.67 8.94 -12.83
CA ILE A 73 12.63 9.81 -13.53
C ILE A 73 13.28 10.77 -12.52
N ALA A 74 12.47 11.47 -11.74
CA ALA A 74 12.96 12.38 -10.70
C ALA A 74 13.79 11.63 -9.64
N PHE A 75 13.36 10.43 -9.26
CA PHE A 75 14.13 9.58 -8.35
C PHE A 75 15.50 9.21 -8.95
N ALA A 76 15.56 8.73 -10.19
CA ALA A 76 16.80 8.37 -10.85
C ALA A 76 17.78 9.55 -10.98
N GLN A 77 17.25 10.75 -11.27
CA GLN A 77 18.04 11.99 -11.31
C GLN A 77 18.64 12.35 -9.95
N SER A 78 17.99 11.98 -8.84
CA SER A 78 18.49 12.23 -7.48
C SER A 78 19.55 11.23 -6.99
N LEU A 79 19.69 10.07 -7.65
CA LEU A 79 20.60 9.00 -7.21
C LEU A 79 22.07 9.40 -7.12
N PRO A 80 22.66 10.16 -8.07
CA PRO A 80 24.06 10.58 -7.97
C PRO A 80 24.35 11.38 -6.70
N ASP A 81 23.45 12.30 -6.33
CA ASP A 81 23.59 13.17 -5.16
C ASP A 81 23.40 12.39 -3.86
N LEU A 82 22.41 11.50 -3.85
CA LEU A 82 22.17 10.59 -2.74
C LEU A 82 23.40 9.70 -2.47
N ARG A 83 23.97 9.08 -3.51
CA ARG A 83 25.14 8.20 -3.39
C ARG A 83 26.38 8.95 -2.89
N ARG A 84 26.63 10.17 -3.38
CA ARG A 84 27.70 11.03 -2.85
C ARG A 84 27.51 11.34 -1.36
N ARG A 85 26.27 11.59 -0.92
CA ARG A 85 25.98 11.84 0.49
C ARG A 85 26.20 10.60 1.35
N ILE A 86 25.75 9.43 0.89
CA ILE A 86 25.95 8.14 1.55
C ILE A 86 27.46 7.90 1.76
N ASP A 87 28.27 8.05 0.72
CA ASP A 87 29.72 7.83 0.80
C ASP A 87 30.40 8.77 1.80
N SER A 88 29.96 10.03 1.86
CA SER A 88 30.46 11.01 2.83
C SER A 88 30.11 10.61 4.27
N ASP A 89 28.84 10.25 4.52
CA ASP A 89 28.37 9.93 5.87
C ASP A 89 28.92 8.59 6.37
N LEU A 90 29.18 7.62 5.48
CA LEU A 90 29.85 6.35 5.82
C LEU A 90 31.29 6.52 6.33
N ARG A 91 31.98 7.60 5.93
CA ARG A 91 33.36 7.91 6.35
C ARG A 91 33.45 8.63 7.70
N ARG A 92 32.32 9.01 8.31
CA ARG A 92 32.32 9.67 9.64
C ARG A 92 32.91 8.76 10.72
N ARG A 93 33.64 9.34 11.68
CA ARG A 93 34.16 8.61 12.84
C ARG A 93 33.04 8.27 13.82
N GLY A 94 33.19 7.13 14.52
CA GLY A 94 32.18 6.63 15.47
C GLY A 94 30.92 6.11 14.79
N LEU A 95 29.81 6.05 15.53
CA LEU A 95 28.49 5.62 15.06
C LEU A 95 27.43 6.73 15.21
N PRO A 96 27.63 7.91 14.59
CA PRO A 96 26.60 8.94 14.58
C PRO A 96 25.40 8.48 13.74
N LEU A 97 24.23 9.08 13.99
CA LEU A 97 22.99 8.76 13.31
C LEU A 97 23.15 8.73 11.79
N GLU A 98 23.85 9.71 11.22
CA GLU A 98 24.04 9.83 9.78
C GLU A 98 24.82 8.65 9.19
N ARG A 99 25.81 8.13 9.92
CA ARG A 99 26.57 6.95 9.47
C ARG A 99 25.69 5.71 9.48
N VAL A 100 24.86 5.55 10.52
CA VAL A 100 23.94 4.41 10.64
C VAL A 100 22.89 4.47 9.54
N VAL A 101 22.28 5.64 9.32
CA VAL A 101 21.31 5.86 8.24
C VAL A 101 21.94 5.62 6.87
N ALA A 102 23.14 6.15 6.62
CA ALA A 102 23.86 5.92 5.36
C ALA A 102 24.13 4.43 5.11
N ALA A 103 24.50 3.66 6.15
CA ALA A 103 24.68 2.21 6.03
C ALA A 103 23.38 1.49 5.68
N VAL A 104 22.26 1.85 6.31
CA VAL A 104 20.94 1.28 5.98
C VAL A 104 20.56 1.61 4.54
N VAL A 105 20.67 2.87 4.12
CA VAL A 105 20.31 3.28 2.76
C VAL A 105 21.23 2.64 1.72
N TRP A 106 22.52 2.52 2.00
CA TRP A 106 23.47 1.80 1.14
C TRP A 106 23.08 0.34 0.94
N LEU A 107 22.66 -0.35 2.02
CA LEU A 107 22.16 -1.72 1.92
C LEU A 107 20.91 -1.79 1.05
N LEU A 108 19.95 -0.87 1.20
CA LEU A 108 18.75 -0.82 0.35
C LEU A 108 19.11 -0.66 -1.14
N ASP A 109 20.03 0.25 -1.47
CA ASP A 109 20.44 0.53 -2.86
C ASP A 109 21.20 -0.65 -3.50
N ASN A 110 22.04 -1.37 -2.73
CA ASN A 110 22.92 -2.41 -3.26
C ASN A 110 22.34 -3.83 -3.18
N THR A 111 21.36 -4.07 -2.30
CA THR A 111 20.85 -5.43 -2.05
C THR A 111 19.37 -5.60 -2.37
N ILE A 112 18.64 -4.49 -2.61
CA ILE A 112 17.20 -4.50 -2.92
C ILE A 112 16.37 -5.17 -1.78
N ILE A 113 16.93 -5.20 -0.57
CA ILE A 113 16.19 -5.65 0.61
C ILE A 113 15.07 -4.66 0.94
N ARG A 114 14.00 -5.18 1.55
CA ARG A 114 12.94 -4.32 2.09
C ARG A 114 13.41 -3.77 3.44
N VAL A 115 13.00 -2.54 3.77
CA VAL A 115 13.23 -1.91 5.09
C VAL A 115 12.73 -2.78 6.25
N GLY A 116 11.70 -3.60 6.00
CA GLY A 116 11.04 -4.39 7.02
C GLY A 116 9.93 -3.59 7.71
N ASN A 117 9.08 -4.29 8.45
CA ASN A 117 7.98 -3.67 9.20
C ASN A 117 7.77 -4.51 10.47
N ALA A 118 7.79 -3.85 11.62
CA ALA A 118 7.65 -4.49 12.94
C ALA A 118 6.37 -5.33 13.07
N ALA A 119 5.29 -4.96 12.37
CA ALA A 119 4.05 -5.74 12.33
C ALA A 119 4.20 -7.12 11.66
N TYR A 120 5.32 -7.37 10.98
CA TYR A 120 5.64 -8.63 10.31
C TYR A 120 6.81 -9.38 10.98
N VAL A 121 7.39 -8.83 12.04
CA VAL A 121 8.38 -9.53 12.87
C VAL A 121 7.61 -10.33 13.90
N ARG A 122 7.75 -11.65 13.87
CA ARG A 122 7.10 -12.59 14.79
C ARG A 122 8.16 -13.50 15.40
#